data_AF-A0A3N5M698-F1
#
_entry.id   AF-A0A3N5M698-F1
#
_cell.length_a   1.000
_cell.length_b   1.000
_cell.length_c   1.000
_cell.angle_alpha   90.00
_cell.angle_beta   90.00
_cell.angle_gamma   90.00
#
_symmetry.space_group_name_H-M   'P 1'
#
loop_
_entity.id
_entity.type
_entity.pdbx_description
1 polymer ?
#
loop_
_entity_poly.entity_id
_entity_poly.type
_entity_poly.pdbx_seq_one_letter_code
_entity_poly.pdbx_strand_id
1 'polypeptide(L)'
;MSVESLVHPNSNSAHLRFYRELLGRYLLPRWPQVIGMTLMLLAGIALQLASPQVIRFFLDTAQAGGGGLTDESRQALWSAAAVFILFSLGQHGMVLAAGYASQVVSWSATNPLRADLVLHCLRLDMTFQKRQTPGEMIERIEGDVGLLANFFSAFVIEVFGNFLLVIGILALLFREDVRIGAGMTVYALVVLFALHRIQRLAVPRWTASRQAAAEMSGYLEERIAGTEDIRAVGAEENALHRLLGLMRVYLDKTRSASVIGSLAYDLTNLLTMIGYTAGLVLGAYLFLSGDATLGAAYLVIYYVGMLSNPLQKIREQVDDFQQAAA
;
A
#
# COMPACT_ATOMS: atom_id res chain seq x y z
N MET A 1 10.53 -33.87 -7.72
CA MET A 1 9.50 -33.01 -8.36
C MET A 1 10.09 -32.56 -9.69
N SER A 2 9.51 -33.00 -10.81
CA SER A 2 10.09 -32.75 -12.15
C SER A 2 9.84 -31.31 -12.61
N VAL A 3 10.87 -30.74 -13.25
CA VAL A 3 11.01 -29.33 -13.65
C VAL A 3 9.95 -28.87 -14.66
N GLU A 4 9.28 -29.80 -15.36
CA GLU A 4 8.17 -29.47 -16.28
C GLU A 4 6.94 -28.84 -15.61
N SER A 5 6.78 -28.99 -14.29
CA SER A 5 5.68 -28.34 -13.55
C SER A 5 5.89 -26.84 -13.27
N LEU A 6 7.06 -26.28 -13.60
CA LEU A 6 7.41 -24.88 -13.31
C LEU A 6 7.20 -23.92 -14.49
N VAL A 7 6.84 -24.41 -15.67
CA VAL A 7 6.88 -23.59 -16.90
C VAL A 7 5.54 -22.94 -17.23
N HIS A 8 4.38 -23.50 -16.85
CA HIS A 8 3.07 -22.82 -16.98
C HIS A 8 2.02 -23.38 -15.99
N PRO A 9 1.75 -22.74 -14.84
CA PRO A 9 0.72 -23.21 -13.93
C PRO A 9 -0.64 -22.64 -14.36
N ASN A 10 -1.33 -23.30 -15.31
CA ASN A 10 -2.68 -22.91 -15.77
C ASN A 10 -3.81 -23.14 -14.73
N SER A 11 -3.53 -23.06 -13.43
CA SER A 11 -4.57 -23.02 -12.39
C SER A 11 -4.10 -22.23 -11.16
N ASN A 12 -4.97 -21.34 -10.65
CA ASN A 12 -4.74 -20.58 -9.41
C ASN A 12 -4.29 -21.46 -8.22
N SER A 13 -4.67 -22.75 -8.20
CA SER A 13 -4.30 -23.70 -7.15
C SER A 13 -2.84 -24.18 -7.21
N ALA A 14 -2.20 -24.16 -8.38
CA ALA A 14 -0.78 -24.52 -8.53
C ALA A 14 0.12 -23.38 -8.03
N HIS A 15 -0.21 -22.14 -8.40
CA HIS A 15 0.48 -20.94 -7.89
C HIS A 15 0.39 -20.83 -6.36
N LEU A 16 -0.81 -21.00 -5.77
CA LEU A 16 -0.99 -20.97 -4.32
C LEU A 16 -0.18 -22.05 -3.58
N ARG A 17 -0.03 -23.25 -4.16
CA ARG A 17 0.80 -24.32 -3.58
C ARG A 17 2.28 -23.97 -3.62
N PHE A 18 2.75 -23.38 -4.72
CA PHE A 18 4.12 -22.91 -4.85
C PHE A 18 4.45 -21.83 -3.81
N TYR A 19 3.62 -20.79 -3.68
CA TYR A 19 3.81 -19.76 -2.65
C TYR A 19 3.78 -20.35 -1.24
N ARG A 20 2.88 -21.30 -0.98
CA ARG A 20 2.79 -21.98 0.32
C ARG A 20 4.05 -22.79 0.65
N GLU A 21 4.64 -23.48 -0.32
CA GLU A 21 5.89 -24.22 -0.13
C GLU A 21 7.09 -23.29 0.07
N LEU A 22 7.13 -22.17 -0.67
CA LEU A 22 8.15 -21.14 -0.54
C LEU A 22 8.11 -20.47 0.84
N LEU A 23 6.93 -20.00 1.26
CA LEU A 23 6.66 -19.51 2.61
C LEU A 23 6.98 -20.59 3.65
N GLY A 24 6.58 -21.82 3.35
CA GLY A 24 6.82 -23.03 4.12
C GLY A 24 8.29 -23.27 4.46
N ARG A 25 9.15 -23.10 3.46
CA ARG A 25 10.57 -23.45 3.56
C ARG A 25 11.42 -22.30 4.09
N TYR A 26 11.10 -21.07 3.71
CA TYR A 26 11.96 -19.91 3.98
C TYR A 26 11.43 -19.00 5.10
N LEU A 27 10.12 -18.94 5.35
CA LEU A 27 9.53 -18.07 6.37
C LEU A 27 9.29 -18.78 7.71
N LEU A 28 8.87 -20.06 7.71
CA LEU A 28 8.64 -20.82 8.94
C LEU A 28 9.84 -20.89 9.89
N PRO A 29 11.09 -21.07 9.42
CA PRO A 29 12.26 -21.04 10.32
C PRO A 29 12.46 -19.70 11.03
N ARG A 30 11.83 -18.62 10.52
CA ARG A 30 11.89 -17.25 11.05
C ARG A 30 10.62 -16.84 11.80
N TRP A 31 9.76 -17.81 12.17
CA TRP A 31 8.50 -17.53 12.88
C TRP A 31 8.59 -16.63 14.12
N PRO A 32 9.67 -16.65 14.95
CA PRO A 32 9.75 -15.74 16.11
C PRO A 32 9.89 -14.28 15.69
N GLN A 33 10.60 -14.02 14.59
CA GLN A 33 10.79 -12.68 14.05
C GLN A 33 9.47 -12.16 13.44
N VAL A 34 8.71 -13.04 12.77
CA VAL A 34 7.37 -12.72 12.26
C VAL A 34 6.41 -12.35 13.40
N ILE A 35 6.44 -13.11 14.50
CA ILE A 35 5.62 -12.79 15.69
C ILE A 35 6.06 -11.47 16.30
N GLY A 36 7.36 -11.25 16.50
CA GLY A 36 7.88 -9.99 17.03
C GLY A 36 7.43 -8.78 16.19
N MET A 37 7.58 -8.87 14.87
CA MET A 37 7.10 -7.86 13.92
C MET A 37 5.58 -7.65 14.04
N THR A 38 4.80 -8.73 14.12
CA THR A 38 3.34 -8.65 14.22
C THR A 38 2.92 -7.98 15.53
N LEU A 39 3.55 -8.32 16.66
CA LEU A 39 3.29 -7.69 17.95
C LEU A 39 3.63 -6.19 17.92
N MET A 40 4.74 -5.82 17.26
CA MET A 40 5.08 -4.42 17.04
C MET A 40 4.00 -3.71 16.23
N LEU A 41 3.59 -4.27 15.09
CA LEU A 41 2.51 -3.72 14.28
C LEU A 41 1.21 -3.53 15.08
N LEU A 42 0.79 -4.54 15.84
CA LEU A 42 -0.42 -4.50 16.68
C LEU A 42 -0.34 -3.43 17.76
N ALA A 43 0.80 -3.30 18.43
CA ALA A 43 1.01 -2.25 19.43
C ALA A 43 1.03 -0.85 18.80
N GLY A 44 1.60 -0.71 17.59
CA GLY A 44 1.57 0.53 16.83
C GLY A 44 0.14 0.95 16.48
N ILE A 45 -0.69 0.01 16.01
CA ILE A 45 -2.11 0.22 15.74
C ILE A 45 -2.86 0.58 17.03
N ALA A 46 -2.61 -0.13 18.14
CA ALA A 46 -3.25 0.16 19.41
C ALA A 46 -2.93 1.59 19.91
N LEU A 47 -1.66 2.00 19.82
CA LEU A 47 -1.24 3.36 20.18
C LEU A 47 -1.86 4.40 19.24
N GLN A 48 -1.92 4.11 17.93
CA GLN A 48 -2.55 4.97 16.95
C GLN A 48 -4.05 5.17 17.21
N LEU A 49 -4.75 4.12 17.67
CA LEU A 49 -6.16 4.19 18.06
C LEU A 49 -6.37 4.85 19.43
N ALA A 50 -5.41 4.72 20.35
CA ALA A 50 -5.47 5.30 21.69
C ALA A 50 -5.10 6.79 21.73
N SER A 51 -4.22 7.26 20.84
CA SER A 51 -3.76 8.65 20.80
C SER A 51 -4.91 9.69 20.76
N PRO A 52 -5.96 9.51 19.92
CA PRO A 52 -7.09 10.44 19.87
C PRO A 52 -7.94 10.45 21.15
N GLN A 53 -7.94 9.36 21.93
CA GLN A 53 -8.65 9.29 23.21
C GLN A 53 -8.02 10.21 24.26
N VAL A 54 -6.71 10.46 24.17
CA VAL A 54 -6.03 11.44 25.03
C VAL A 54 -6.50 12.85 24.70
N ILE A 55 -6.71 13.15 23.41
CA ILE A 55 -7.27 14.44 22.97
C ILE A 55 -8.74 14.57 23.40
N ARG A 56 -9.53 13.50 23.33
CA ARG A 56 -10.90 13.47 23.90
C ARG A 56 -10.89 13.90 25.36
N PHE A 57 -10.06 13.26 26.17
CA PHE A 57 -9.93 13.58 27.60
C PHE A 57 -9.49 15.03 27.81
N PHE A 58 -8.53 15.52 27.02
CA PHE A 58 -8.09 16.91 27.08
C PHE A 58 -9.23 17.89 26.78
N LEU A 59 -10.00 17.65 25.71
CA LEU A 59 -11.11 18.51 25.31
C LEU A 59 -12.24 18.51 26.35
N ASP A 60 -12.60 17.33 26.87
CA ASP A 60 -13.66 17.20 27.88
C ASP A 60 -13.27 17.88 29.20
N THR A 61 -12.00 17.73 29.62
CA THR A 61 -11.45 18.40 30.82
C THR A 61 -11.39 19.92 30.64
N ALA A 62 -10.98 20.39 29.46
CA ALA A 62 -10.92 21.81 29.16
C ALA A 62 -12.32 22.45 29.12
N GLN A 63 -13.33 21.75 28.58
CA GLN A 63 -14.71 22.22 28.54
C GLN A 63 -15.34 22.26 29.94
N ALA A 64 -15.10 21.23 30.77
CA ALA A 64 -15.62 21.17 32.13
C ALA A 64 -15.08 22.30 33.03
N GLY A 65 -13.89 22.85 32.72
CA GLY A 65 -13.28 23.98 33.42
C GLY A 65 -13.98 25.33 33.21
N GLY A 66 -14.98 25.44 32.32
CA GLY A 66 -15.98 26.52 32.30
C GLY A 66 -15.45 27.97 32.28
N GLY A 67 -14.23 28.22 31.77
CA GLY A 67 -13.63 29.57 31.70
C GLY A 67 -12.76 29.97 32.91
N GLY A 68 -12.58 29.07 33.89
CA GLY A 68 -11.66 29.25 35.02
C GLY A 68 -10.92 27.95 35.33
N LEU A 69 -9.71 27.79 34.79
CA LEU A 69 -8.88 26.61 35.05
C LEU A 69 -8.43 26.61 36.51
N THR A 70 -9.00 25.73 37.33
CA THR A 70 -8.44 25.38 38.64
C THR A 70 -7.00 24.85 38.46
N ASP A 71 -6.15 24.98 39.49
CA ASP A 71 -4.78 24.47 39.41
C ASP A 71 -4.75 22.95 39.15
N GLU A 72 -5.75 22.22 39.65
CA GLU A 72 -5.97 20.79 39.35
C GLU A 72 -6.29 20.54 37.87
N SER A 73 -7.18 21.34 37.27
CA SER A 73 -7.49 21.23 35.84
C SER A 73 -6.26 21.56 34.98
N ARG A 74 -5.47 22.56 35.38
CA ARG A 74 -4.21 22.91 34.70
C ARG A 74 -3.21 21.76 34.75
N GLN A 75 -3.07 21.10 35.90
CA GLN A 75 -2.19 19.94 36.05
C GLN A 75 -2.68 18.75 35.21
N ALA A 76 -3.99 18.51 35.16
CA ALA A 76 -4.59 17.46 34.31
C ALA A 76 -4.37 17.71 32.81
N LEU A 77 -4.40 18.96 32.36
CA LEU A 77 -4.12 19.31 30.96
C LEU A 77 -2.64 19.09 30.61
N TRP A 78 -1.71 19.45 31.50
CA TRP A 78 -0.28 19.18 31.30
C TRP A 78 0.03 17.69 31.31
N SER A 79 -0.61 16.91 32.19
CA SER A 79 -0.43 15.46 32.20
C SER A 79 -1.00 14.81 30.94
N ALA A 80 -2.18 15.24 30.47
CA ALA A 80 -2.75 14.79 29.20
C ALA A 80 -1.84 15.13 28.01
N ALA A 81 -1.25 16.34 27.97
CA ALA A 81 -0.29 16.72 26.94
C ALA A 81 0.98 15.85 26.97
N ALA A 82 1.52 15.57 28.16
CA ALA A 82 2.68 14.69 28.32
C ALA A 82 2.38 13.25 27.87
N VAL A 83 1.22 12.72 28.25
CA VAL A 83 0.76 11.39 27.82
C VAL A 83 0.56 11.34 26.31
N PHE A 84 -0.03 12.38 25.71
CA PHE A 84 -0.21 12.47 24.26
C PHE A 84 1.13 12.45 23.51
N ILE A 85 2.12 13.22 23.98
CA ILE A 85 3.48 13.23 23.41
C ILE A 85 4.11 11.84 23.54
N LEU A 86 4.02 11.22 24.72
CA LEU A 86 4.56 9.89 24.95
C LEU A 86 3.91 8.84 24.05
N PHE A 87 2.58 8.86 23.90
CA PHE A 87 1.86 7.94 23.03
C PHE A 87 2.18 8.17 21.56
N SER A 88 2.31 9.43 21.13
CA SER A 88 2.67 9.78 19.76
C SER A 88 4.10 9.34 19.42
N LEU A 89 5.06 9.60 20.31
CA LEU A 89 6.44 9.12 20.16
C LEU A 89 6.51 7.60 20.20
N GLY A 90 5.77 6.96 21.09
CA GLY A 90 5.67 5.50 21.17
C GLY A 90 5.07 4.90 19.89
N GLN A 91 4.02 5.51 19.35
CA GLN A 91 3.40 5.10 18.09
C GLN A 91 4.41 5.18 16.94
N HIS A 92 5.09 6.33 16.77
CA HIS A 92 6.10 6.50 15.73
C HIS A 92 7.28 5.53 15.90
N GLY A 93 7.75 5.34 17.14
CA GLY A 93 8.79 4.36 17.46
C GLY A 93 8.35 2.95 17.10
N MET A 94 7.09 2.59 17.34
CA MET A 94 6.57 1.26 17.05
C MET A 94 6.35 1.03 15.55
N VAL A 95 5.95 2.05 14.79
CA VAL A 95 5.90 2.00 13.33
C VAL A 95 7.31 1.79 12.74
N LEU A 96 8.31 2.52 13.24
CA LEU A 96 9.71 2.34 12.81
C LEU A 96 10.24 0.95 13.18
N ALA A 97 9.97 0.47 14.39
CA ALA A 97 10.38 -0.85 14.85
C ALA A 97 9.73 -1.96 14.00
N ALA A 98 8.42 -1.85 13.71
CA ALA A 98 7.71 -2.78 12.85
C ALA A 98 8.27 -2.78 11.42
N GLY A 99 8.55 -1.60 10.84
CA GLY A 99 9.15 -1.47 9.51
C GLY A 99 10.55 -2.10 9.44
N TYR A 100 11.40 -1.83 10.44
CA TYR A 100 12.73 -2.46 10.52
C TYR A 100 12.63 -3.98 10.67
N ALA A 101 11.78 -4.46 11.58
CA ALA A 101 11.57 -5.89 11.80
C ALA A 101 11.06 -6.59 10.54
N SER A 102 10.18 -5.94 9.78
CA SER A 102 9.67 -6.44 8.51
C SER A 102 10.76 -6.60 7.46
N GLN A 103 11.67 -5.63 7.38
CA GLN A 103 12.82 -5.73 6.48
C GLN A 103 13.78 -6.85 6.88
N VAL A 104 14.02 -7.05 8.18
CA VAL A 104 14.81 -8.18 8.69
C VAL A 104 14.17 -9.52 8.33
N VAL A 105 12.85 -9.66 8.53
CA VAL A 105 12.10 -10.88 8.16
C VAL A 105 12.20 -11.12 6.65
N SER A 106 11.96 -10.10 5.85
CA SER A 106 12.01 -10.17 4.39
C SER A 106 13.38 -10.62 3.87
N TRP A 107 14.47 -10.01 4.34
CA TRP A 107 15.83 -10.37 3.90
C TRP A 107 16.29 -11.72 4.43
N SER A 108 15.94 -12.04 5.68
CA SER A 108 16.32 -13.31 6.30
C SER A 108 15.61 -14.53 5.67
N ALA A 109 14.43 -14.33 5.08
CA ALA A 109 13.71 -15.32 4.30
C ALA A 109 14.23 -15.41 2.85
N THR A 110 14.56 -14.28 2.23
CA THR A 110 14.93 -14.25 0.80
C THR A 110 16.41 -14.52 0.52
N ASN A 111 17.34 -14.23 1.43
CA ASN A 111 18.76 -14.51 1.20
C ASN A 111 19.08 -16.00 1.03
N PRO A 112 18.50 -16.94 1.80
CA PRO A 112 18.65 -18.37 1.54
C PRO A 112 18.08 -18.78 0.19
N LEU A 113 16.95 -18.19 -0.24
CA LEU A 113 16.37 -18.43 -1.57
C LEU A 113 17.32 -17.98 -2.69
N ARG A 114 17.95 -16.79 -2.55
CA ARG A 114 18.98 -16.33 -3.51
C ARG A 114 20.15 -17.31 -3.57
N ALA A 115 20.65 -17.77 -2.42
CA ALA A 115 21.74 -18.74 -2.37
C ALA A 115 21.37 -20.06 -3.06
N ASP A 116 20.16 -20.58 -2.81
CA ASP A 116 19.66 -21.80 -3.44
C ASP A 116 19.51 -21.63 -4.96
N LEU A 117 19.00 -20.49 -5.44
CA LEU A 117 18.85 -20.19 -6.86
C LEU A 117 20.19 -20.03 -7.57
N VAL A 118 21.16 -19.33 -6.96
CA VAL A 118 22.52 -19.21 -7.50
C VAL A 118 23.16 -20.59 -7.61
N LEU A 119 23.08 -21.39 -6.54
CA LEU A 119 23.65 -22.74 -6.52
C LEU A 119 22.96 -23.66 -7.53
N HIS A 120 21.65 -23.48 -7.76
CA HIS A 120 20.94 -24.17 -8.83
C HIS A 120 21.45 -23.76 -10.21
N CYS A 121 21.56 -22.44 -10.49
CA CYS A 121 22.05 -21.92 -11.76
C CYS A 121 23.47 -22.41 -12.09
N LEU A 122 24.35 -22.44 -11.10
CA LEU A 122 25.72 -22.96 -11.25
C LEU A 122 25.79 -24.47 -11.55
N ARG A 123 24.72 -25.22 -11.25
CA ARG A 123 24.63 -26.67 -11.50
C ARG A 123 23.87 -27.03 -12.77
N LEU A 124 23.28 -26.04 -13.45
CA LEU A 124 22.58 -26.26 -14.72
C LEU A 124 23.57 -26.59 -15.83
N ASP A 125 23.14 -27.46 -16.74
CA ASP A 125 23.98 -27.92 -17.84
C ASP A 125 24.27 -26.81 -18.86
N MET A 126 25.32 -27.01 -19.65
CA MET A 126 25.77 -26.02 -20.64
C MET A 126 24.72 -25.72 -21.72
N THR A 127 23.74 -26.59 -21.96
CA THR A 127 22.65 -26.34 -22.90
C THR A 127 21.72 -25.27 -22.35
N PHE A 128 21.41 -25.30 -21.06
CA PHE A 128 20.64 -24.26 -20.39
C PHE A 128 21.41 -22.95 -20.36
N GLN A 129 22.68 -22.97 -19.97
CA GLN A 129 23.53 -21.76 -19.89
C GLN A 129 23.73 -21.06 -21.25
N LYS A 130 23.61 -21.78 -22.37
CA LYS A 130 23.65 -21.20 -23.72
C LYS A 130 22.32 -20.62 -24.20
N ARG A 131 21.20 -21.00 -23.58
CA ARG A 131 19.85 -20.55 -23.98
C ARG A 131 19.37 -19.31 -23.23
N GLN A 132 19.92 -19.04 -22.06
CA GLN A 132 19.55 -17.90 -21.20
C GLN A 132 20.77 -17.00 -21.04
N THR A 133 20.59 -15.70 -21.13
CA THR A 133 21.68 -14.75 -20.92
C THR A 133 22.03 -14.65 -19.43
N PRO A 134 23.30 -14.35 -19.08
CA PRO A 134 23.67 -14.09 -17.68
C PRO A 134 22.82 -12.98 -17.04
N GLY A 135 22.44 -11.97 -17.82
CA GLY A 135 21.58 -10.87 -17.37
C GLY A 135 20.17 -11.35 -16.99
N GLU A 136 19.53 -12.19 -17.81
CA GLU A 136 18.22 -12.77 -17.50
C GLU A 136 18.26 -13.65 -16.24
N MET A 137 19.36 -14.38 -16.02
CA MET A 137 19.54 -15.17 -14.81
C MET A 137 19.70 -14.29 -13.57
N ILE A 138 20.48 -13.21 -13.65
CA ILE A 138 20.62 -12.23 -12.57
C ILE A 138 19.28 -11.57 -12.26
N GLU A 139 18.51 -11.15 -13.26
CA GLU A 139 17.21 -10.51 -13.07
C GLU A 139 16.20 -11.46 -12.39
N ARG A 140 16.21 -12.75 -12.75
CA ARG A 140 15.38 -13.74 -12.04
C ARG A 140 15.82 -13.96 -10.58
N ILE A 141 17.11 -13.84 -10.28
CA ILE A 141 17.64 -14.05 -8.92
C ILE A 141 17.48 -12.80 -8.06
N GLU A 142 17.72 -11.61 -8.61
CA GLU A 142 17.66 -10.35 -7.87
C GLU A 142 16.29 -9.68 -7.99
N GLY A 143 15.78 -9.54 -9.20
CA GLY A 143 14.49 -8.92 -9.51
C GLY A 143 13.33 -9.72 -8.93
N ASP A 144 13.11 -10.96 -9.37
CA ASP A 144 11.94 -11.75 -8.93
C ASP A 144 11.99 -12.04 -7.42
N VAL A 145 13.16 -12.37 -6.86
CA VAL A 145 13.32 -12.57 -5.41
C VAL A 145 13.20 -11.25 -4.65
N GLY A 146 13.61 -10.14 -5.25
CA GLY A 146 13.40 -8.80 -4.72
C GLY A 146 11.93 -8.43 -4.64
N LEU A 147 11.14 -8.73 -5.67
CA LEU A 147 9.68 -8.57 -5.65
C LEU A 147 9.04 -9.38 -4.52
N LEU A 148 9.49 -10.62 -4.32
CA LEU A 148 9.05 -11.46 -3.21
C LEU A 148 9.44 -10.88 -1.84
N ALA A 149 10.67 -10.35 -1.71
CA ALA A 149 11.13 -9.70 -0.49
C ALA A 149 10.24 -8.49 -0.16
N ASN A 150 9.95 -7.65 -1.15
CA ASN A 150 9.08 -6.49 -1.00
C ASN A 150 7.66 -6.93 -0.63
N PHE A 151 7.14 -7.97 -1.27
CA PHE A 151 5.84 -8.54 -0.95
C PHE A 151 5.76 -8.97 0.52
N PHE A 152 6.72 -9.73 1.06
CA PHE A 152 6.70 -10.11 2.47
C PHE A 152 6.79 -8.92 3.43
N SER A 153 7.56 -7.89 3.05
CA SER A 153 7.76 -6.71 3.89
C SER A 153 6.51 -5.82 3.92
N ALA A 154 5.93 -5.57 2.74
CA ALA A 154 4.82 -4.65 2.55
C ALA A 154 3.46 -5.30 2.83
N PHE A 155 3.22 -6.55 2.43
CA PHE A 155 1.90 -7.16 2.52
C PHE A 155 1.38 -7.26 3.96
N VAL A 156 2.24 -7.68 4.91
CA VAL A 156 1.82 -7.84 6.31
C VAL A 156 1.56 -6.48 6.97
N ILE A 157 2.40 -5.48 6.70
CA ILE A 157 2.23 -4.15 7.29
C ILE A 157 1.08 -3.40 6.61
N GLU A 158 1.06 -3.35 5.28
CA GLU A 158 0.17 -2.49 4.54
C GLU A 158 -1.20 -3.10 4.25
N VAL A 159 -1.33 -4.42 4.05
CA VAL A 159 -2.66 -5.02 3.85
C VAL A 159 -3.28 -5.38 5.19
N PHE A 160 -2.62 -6.24 5.95
CA PHE A 160 -3.17 -6.74 7.21
C PHE A 160 -3.24 -5.64 8.28
N GLY A 161 -2.20 -4.82 8.40
CA GLY A 161 -2.18 -3.71 9.35
C GLY A 161 -3.27 -2.66 9.07
N ASN A 162 -3.42 -2.21 7.82
CA ASN A 162 -4.48 -1.24 7.48
C ASN A 162 -5.88 -1.84 7.56
N PHE A 163 -6.06 -3.13 7.21
CA PHE A 163 -7.33 -3.82 7.39
C PHE A 163 -7.73 -3.87 8.87
N LEU A 164 -6.79 -4.25 9.74
CA LEU A 164 -7.04 -4.27 11.18
C LEU A 164 -7.27 -2.86 11.75
N LEU A 165 -6.56 -1.85 11.25
CA LEU A 165 -6.78 -0.45 11.62
C LEU A 165 -8.20 0.01 11.26
N VAL A 166 -8.68 -0.29 10.05
CA VAL A 166 -10.06 0.01 9.63
C VAL A 166 -11.08 -0.66 10.55
N ILE A 167 -10.90 -1.95 10.84
CA ILE A 167 -11.78 -2.67 11.79
C ILE A 167 -11.72 -2.03 13.18
N GLY A 168 -10.53 -1.68 13.66
CA GLY A 168 -10.35 -1.04 14.97
C GLY A 168 -11.03 0.32 15.06
N ILE A 169 -10.91 1.14 14.00
CA ILE A 169 -11.60 2.42 13.90
C ILE A 169 -13.12 2.21 13.93
N LEU A 170 -13.65 1.33 13.07
CA LEU A 170 -15.09 1.05 13.02
C LEU A 170 -15.61 0.53 14.37
N ALA A 171 -14.87 -0.38 15.03
CA ALA A 171 -15.24 -0.90 16.34
C ALA A 171 -15.32 0.20 17.41
N LEU A 172 -14.39 1.16 17.40
CA LEU A 172 -14.44 2.31 18.31
C LEU A 172 -15.59 3.27 17.98
N LEU A 173 -15.92 3.47 16.71
CA LEU A 173 -17.08 4.26 16.31
C LEU A 173 -18.40 3.59 16.71
N PHE A 174 -18.52 2.27 16.55
CA PHE A 174 -19.67 1.50 17.03
C PHE A 174 -19.82 1.55 18.55
N ARG A 175 -18.70 1.61 19.28
CA ARG A 175 -18.70 1.77 20.74
C ARG A 175 -19.22 3.15 21.16
N GLU A 176 -18.97 4.19 20.37
CA GLU A 176 -19.45 5.54 20.68
C GLU A 176 -20.94 5.70 20.33
N ASP A 177 -21.35 5.35 19.11
CA ASP A 177 -22.76 5.33 18.73
C ASP A 177 -22.99 4.37 17.55
N VAL A 178 -24.00 3.50 17.67
CA VAL A 178 -24.33 2.48 16.64
C VAL A 178 -24.69 3.11 15.29
N ARG A 179 -25.35 4.27 15.28
CA ARG A 179 -25.73 5.01 14.06
C ARG A 179 -24.50 5.52 13.32
N ILE A 180 -23.49 6.01 14.06
CA ILE A 180 -22.22 6.45 13.48
C ILE A 180 -21.43 5.26 12.96
N GLY A 181 -21.28 4.20 13.75
CA GLY A 181 -20.59 2.98 13.32
C GLY A 181 -21.20 2.39 12.05
N ALA A 182 -22.53 2.30 11.98
CA ALA A 182 -23.23 1.82 10.79
C ALA A 182 -23.05 2.75 9.58
N GLY A 183 -23.24 4.07 9.77
CA GLY A 183 -23.05 5.06 8.71
C GLY A 183 -21.62 5.04 8.14
N MET A 184 -20.62 4.93 9.02
CA MET A 184 -19.21 4.90 8.61
C MET A 184 -18.79 3.56 8.00
N THR A 185 -19.45 2.46 8.36
CA THR A 185 -19.29 1.18 7.67
C THR A 185 -19.81 1.27 6.23
N VAL A 186 -21.00 1.85 6.02
CA VAL A 186 -21.54 2.09 4.68
C VAL A 186 -20.61 3.01 3.88
N TYR A 187 -20.12 4.09 4.49
CA TYR A 187 -19.11 4.97 3.88
C TYR A 187 -17.87 4.19 3.45
N ALA A 188 -17.26 3.39 4.34
CA ALA A 188 -16.08 2.61 4.03
C ALA A 188 -16.31 1.63 2.86
N LEU A 189 -17.46 0.94 2.82
CA LEU A 189 -17.82 0.05 1.72
C LEU A 189 -18.02 0.80 0.39
N VAL A 190 -18.69 1.96 0.43
CA VAL A 190 -18.88 2.81 -0.76
C VAL A 190 -17.53 3.31 -1.28
N VAL A 191 -16.65 3.76 -0.38
CA VAL A 191 -15.29 4.17 -0.73
C VAL A 191 -14.53 3.02 -1.36
N LEU A 192 -14.49 1.84 -0.74
CA LEU A 192 -13.82 0.66 -1.32
C LEU A 192 -14.38 0.29 -2.69
N PHE A 193 -15.70 0.38 -2.88
CA PHE A 193 -16.33 0.08 -4.16
C PHE A 193 -16.00 1.13 -5.23
N ALA A 194 -16.06 2.42 -4.91
CA ALA A 194 -15.67 3.50 -5.82
C ALA A 194 -14.18 3.39 -6.17
N LEU A 195 -13.38 3.17 -5.12
CA LEU A 195 -12.00 2.73 -5.20
C LEU A 195 -11.86 1.30 -5.75
N HIS A 196 -12.83 0.63 -6.32
CA HIS A 196 -12.56 -0.55 -7.14
C HIS A 196 -12.83 -0.22 -8.60
N ARG A 197 -13.94 0.49 -8.84
CA ARG A 197 -14.34 0.97 -10.17
C ARG A 197 -13.31 1.88 -10.82
N ILE A 198 -12.74 2.81 -10.07
CA ILE A 198 -11.78 3.80 -10.60
C ILE A 198 -10.53 3.12 -11.18
N GLN A 199 -9.95 2.15 -10.48
CA GLN A 199 -8.75 1.40 -10.93
C GLN A 199 -9.06 0.54 -12.13
N ARG A 200 -10.22 -0.15 -12.15
CA ARG A 200 -10.61 -0.93 -13.34
C ARG A 200 -10.65 -0.08 -14.61
N LEU A 201 -10.87 1.23 -14.48
CA LEU A 201 -10.79 2.19 -15.59
C LEU A 201 -9.37 2.72 -15.81
N ALA A 202 -8.60 2.97 -14.76
CA ALA A 202 -7.25 3.55 -14.83
C ALA A 202 -6.18 2.56 -15.28
N VAL A 203 -6.19 1.33 -14.76
CA VAL A 203 -5.16 0.30 -15.00
C VAL A 203 -4.97 0.01 -16.49
N PRO A 204 -6.03 -0.27 -17.29
CA PRO A 204 -5.84 -0.57 -18.72
C PRO A 204 -5.20 0.59 -19.51
N ARG A 205 -5.45 1.84 -19.10
CA ARG A 205 -4.92 3.03 -19.77
C ARG A 205 -3.47 3.26 -19.43
N TRP A 206 -3.09 3.07 -18.17
CA TRP A 206 -1.69 3.07 -17.76
C TRP A 206 -0.92 1.92 -18.41
N THR A 207 -1.51 0.74 -18.55
CA THR A 207 -0.90 -0.37 -19.29
C THR A 207 -0.69 -0.02 -20.77
N ALA A 208 -1.69 0.56 -21.44
CA ALA A 208 -1.54 1.02 -22.82
C ALA A 208 -0.48 2.12 -22.98
N SER A 209 -0.36 3.02 -22.00
CA SER A 209 0.68 4.06 -21.97
C SER A 209 2.08 3.45 -21.82
N ARG A 210 2.25 2.46 -20.92
CA ARG A 210 3.52 1.73 -20.75
C ARG A 210 3.90 0.94 -21.99
N GLN A 211 2.94 0.29 -22.64
CA GLN A 211 3.17 -0.44 -23.89
C GLN A 211 3.66 0.51 -25.01
N ALA A 212 3.00 1.65 -25.19
CA ALA A 212 3.43 2.65 -26.17
C ALA A 212 4.83 3.23 -25.86
N ALA A 213 5.17 3.38 -24.57
CA ALA A 213 6.51 3.79 -24.15
C ALA A 213 7.56 2.72 -24.49
N ALA A 214 7.27 1.44 -24.22
CA ALA A 214 8.16 0.32 -24.52
C ALA A 214 8.40 0.18 -26.03
N GLU A 215 7.36 0.32 -26.86
CA GLU A 215 7.48 0.31 -28.32
C GLU A 215 8.34 1.48 -28.83
N MET A 216 8.15 2.68 -28.28
CA MET A 216 8.99 3.85 -28.61
C MET A 216 10.46 3.62 -28.23
N SER A 217 10.73 3.11 -27.03
CA SER A 217 12.09 2.84 -26.57
C SER A 217 12.75 1.72 -27.36
N GLY A 218 12.05 0.62 -27.66
CA GLY A 218 12.57 -0.47 -28.47
C GLY A 218 12.89 -0.03 -29.91
N TYR A 219 12.04 0.82 -30.50
CA TYR A 219 12.34 1.43 -31.79
C TYR A 219 13.59 2.31 -31.73
N LEU A 220 13.73 3.14 -30.69
CA LEU A 220 14.90 4.00 -30.54
C LEU A 220 16.19 3.19 -30.36
N GLU A 221 16.14 2.12 -29.55
CA GLU A 221 17.26 1.19 -29.34
C GLU A 221 17.70 0.54 -30.66
N GLU A 222 16.76 0.00 -31.44
CA GLU A 222 17.03 -0.61 -32.75
C GLU A 222 17.68 0.41 -33.71
N ARG A 223 17.18 1.65 -33.76
CA ARG A 223 17.72 2.68 -34.67
C ARG A 223 19.09 3.19 -34.23
N ILE A 224 19.35 3.31 -32.93
CA ILE A 224 20.67 3.70 -32.43
C ILE A 224 21.69 2.60 -32.73
N ALA A 225 21.33 1.33 -32.49
CA ALA A 225 22.20 0.19 -32.81
C ALA A 225 22.49 0.11 -34.33
N GLY A 226 21.49 0.38 -35.18
CA GLY A 226 21.61 0.39 -36.64
C GLY A 226 22.02 1.73 -37.27
N THR A 227 22.70 2.62 -36.52
CA THR A 227 23.01 3.97 -37.01
C THR A 227 23.85 3.97 -38.29
N GLU A 228 24.78 3.02 -38.43
CA GLU A 228 25.64 2.90 -39.62
C GLU A 228 24.81 2.57 -40.87
N ASP A 229 23.89 1.60 -40.77
CA ASP A 229 22.99 1.21 -41.85
C ASP A 229 22.05 2.35 -42.27
N ILE A 230 21.51 3.10 -41.29
CA ILE A 230 20.61 4.23 -41.56
C ILE A 230 21.36 5.34 -42.32
N ARG A 231 22.59 5.67 -41.90
CA ARG A 231 23.42 6.68 -42.57
C ARG A 231 23.87 6.23 -43.95
N ALA A 232 24.19 4.96 -44.13
CA ALA A 232 24.63 4.43 -45.42
C ALA A 232 23.58 4.60 -46.54
N VAL A 233 22.29 4.59 -46.17
CA VAL A 233 21.17 4.74 -47.11
C VAL A 233 20.53 6.14 -47.06
N GLY A 234 20.99 7.03 -46.17
CA GLY A 234 20.44 8.39 -46.00
C GLY A 234 19.00 8.40 -45.49
N ALA A 235 18.64 7.45 -44.61
CA ALA A 235 17.27 7.23 -44.15
C ALA A 235 16.93 7.93 -42.81
N GLU A 236 17.73 8.90 -42.37
CA GLU A 236 17.59 9.57 -41.07
C GLU A 236 16.24 10.28 -40.92
N GLU A 237 15.79 11.00 -41.94
CA GLU A 237 14.50 11.70 -41.91
C GLU A 237 13.32 10.73 -41.82
N ASN A 238 13.40 9.58 -42.48
CA ASN A 238 12.38 8.54 -42.39
C ASN A 238 12.34 7.92 -40.99
N ALA A 239 13.52 7.65 -40.42
CA ALA A 239 13.64 7.13 -39.06
C ALA A 239 13.06 8.12 -38.03
N LEU A 240 13.32 9.42 -38.20
CA LEU A 240 12.78 10.48 -37.37
C LEU A 240 11.26 10.64 -37.53
N HIS A 241 10.74 10.62 -38.76
CA HIS A 241 9.29 10.67 -39.00
C HIS A 241 8.55 9.52 -38.30
N ARG A 242 9.10 8.31 -38.35
CA ARG A 242 8.51 7.16 -37.65
C ARG A 242 8.57 7.32 -36.13
N LEU A 243 9.69 7.82 -35.59
CA LEU A 243 9.80 8.14 -34.16
C LEU A 243 8.74 9.15 -33.73
N LEU A 244 8.56 10.24 -34.49
CA LEU A 244 7.53 11.25 -34.21
C LEU A 244 6.12 10.65 -34.22
N GLY A 245 5.85 9.66 -35.09
CA GLY A 245 4.62 8.88 -35.07
C GLY A 245 4.41 8.11 -33.77
N LEU A 246 5.45 7.40 -33.29
CA LEU A 246 5.41 6.68 -32.01
C LEU A 246 5.26 7.62 -30.82
N MET A 247 5.95 8.76 -30.83
CA MET A 247 5.83 9.80 -29.81
C MET A 247 4.40 10.36 -29.72
N ARG A 248 3.70 10.53 -30.85
CA ARG A 248 2.29 10.95 -30.87
C ARG A 248 1.38 9.89 -30.24
N VAL A 249 1.57 8.62 -30.58
CA VAL A 249 0.82 7.51 -29.97
C VAL A 249 1.06 7.46 -28.46
N TYR A 250 2.32 7.55 -28.04
CA TYR A 250 2.68 7.60 -26.63
C TYR A 250 2.03 8.80 -25.91
N LEU A 251 2.06 9.99 -26.52
CA LEU A 251 1.41 11.18 -25.98
C LEU A 251 -0.10 10.98 -25.80
N ASP A 252 -0.79 10.44 -26.80
CA ASP A 252 -2.24 10.23 -26.75
C ASP A 252 -2.64 9.21 -25.66
N LYS A 253 -1.89 8.10 -25.55
CA LYS A 253 -2.12 7.10 -24.50
C LYS A 253 -1.83 7.65 -23.11
N THR A 254 -0.72 8.37 -22.96
CA THR A 254 -0.32 9.00 -21.70
C THR A 254 -1.32 10.07 -21.28
N ARG A 255 -1.81 10.88 -22.22
CA ARG A 255 -2.83 11.90 -21.96
C ARG A 255 -4.12 11.25 -21.45
N SER A 256 -4.59 10.19 -22.10
CA SER A 256 -5.79 9.48 -21.64
C SER A 256 -5.59 8.83 -20.27
N ALA A 257 -4.42 8.27 -20.00
CA ALA A 257 -4.08 7.69 -18.69
C ALA A 257 -4.03 8.77 -17.60
N SER A 258 -3.38 9.90 -17.90
CA SER A 258 -3.24 11.03 -17.00
C SER A 258 -4.57 11.67 -16.63
N VAL A 259 -5.46 11.94 -17.61
CA VAL A 259 -6.81 12.48 -17.34
C VAL A 259 -7.58 11.58 -16.37
N ILE A 260 -7.52 10.27 -16.55
CA ILE A 260 -8.24 9.34 -15.67
C ILE A 260 -7.53 9.15 -14.32
N GLY A 261 -6.20 9.25 -14.28
CA GLY A 261 -5.45 9.32 -13.03
C GLY A 261 -5.80 10.56 -12.21
N SER A 262 -5.92 11.72 -12.84
CA SER A 262 -6.36 12.96 -12.17
C SER A 262 -7.80 12.85 -11.67
N LEU A 263 -8.73 12.36 -12.51
CA LEU A 263 -10.11 12.12 -12.07
C LEU A 263 -10.20 11.11 -10.91
N ALA A 264 -9.35 10.09 -10.92
CA ALA A 264 -9.26 9.11 -9.83
C ALA A 264 -8.83 9.77 -8.51
N TYR A 265 -7.79 10.61 -8.58
CA TYR A 265 -7.28 11.36 -7.44
C TYR A 265 -8.33 12.33 -6.89
N ASP A 266 -8.93 13.14 -7.76
CA ASP A 266 -9.95 14.12 -7.39
C ASP A 266 -11.20 13.46 -6.78
N LEU A 267 -11.64 12.33 -7.34
CA LEU A 267 -12.78 11.58 -6.80
C LEU A 267 -12.47 10.97 -5.43
N THR A 268 -11.23 10.52 -5.21
CA THR A 268 -10.78 10.03 -3.89
C THR A 268 -10.76 11.15 -2.86
N ASN A 269 -10.28 12.34 -3.24
CA ASN A 269 -10.34 13.53 -2.38
C ASN A 269 -11.78 13.96 -2.08
N LEU A 270 -12.66 13.92 -3.07
CA LEU A 270 -14.08 14.24 -2.91
C LEU A 270 -14.76 13.26 -1.94
N LEU A 271 -14.51 11.95 -2.09
CA LEU A 271 -15.00 10.94 -1.15
C LEU A 271 -14.50 11.19 0.27
N THR A 272 -13.21 11.51 0.42
CA THR A 272 -12.61 11.87 1.70
C THR A 272 -13.28 13.09 2.32
N MET A 273 -13.53 14.14 1.54
CA MET A 273 -14.26 15.33 1.99
C MET A 273 -15.69 14.99 2.43
N ILE A 274 -16.41 14.16 1.66
CA ILE A 274 -17.75 13.68 2.05
C ILE A 274 -17.69 12.95 3.39
N GLY A 275 -16.68 12.09 3.58
CA GLY A 275 -16.44 11.40 4.84
C GLY A 275 -16.28 12.39 6.00
N TYR A 276 -15.35 13.33 5.88
CA TYR A 276 -15.13 14.37 6.90
C TYR A 276 -16.38 15.19 7.19
N THR A 277 -17.11 15.62 6.15
CA THR A 277 -18.38 16.36 6.32
C THR A 277 -19.42 15.52 7.03
N ALA A 278 -19.58 14.24 6.67
CA ALA A 278 -20.51 13.33 7.34
C ALA A 278 -20.12 13.12 8.81
N GLY A 279 -18.82 12.91 9.10
CA GLY A 279 -18.31 12.80 10.47
C GLY A 279 -18.56 14.06 11.29
N LEU A 280 -18.38 15.25 10.70
CA LEU A 280 -18.64 16.53 11.33
C LEU A 280 -20.13 16.73 11.62
N VAL A 281 -21.00 16.49 10.63
CA VAL A 281 -22.45 16.62 10.80
C VAL A 281 -22.96 15.67 11.89
N LEU A 282 -22.52 14.41 11.86
CA LEU A 282 -22.92 13.41 12.87
C LEU A 282 -22.37 13.73 14.26
N GLY A 283 -21.09 14.12 14.36
CA GLY A 283 -20.47 14.51 15.62
C GLY A 283 -21.11 15.76 16.22
N ALA A 284 -21.37 16.78 15.39
CA ALA A 284 -22.07 17.99 15.81
C ALA A 284 -23.51 17.69 16.23
N TYR A 285 -24.22 16.82 15.52
CA TYR A 285 -25.56 16.39 15.89
C TYR A 285 -25.60 15.75 17.28
N LEU A 286 -24.68 14.81 17.57
CA LEU A 286 -24.61 14.18 18.90
C LEU A 286 -24.24 15.16 20.02
N PHE A 287 -23.36 16.12 19.74
CA PHE A 287 -23.00 17.14 20.70
C PHE A 287 -24.18 18.08 21.00
N LEU A 288 -24.89 18.52 19.96
CA LEU A 288 -26.03 19.44 20.09
C LEU A 288 -27.27 18.76 20.68
N SER A 289 -27.45 17.44 20.49
CA SER A 289 -28.51 16.67 21.15
C SER A 289 -28.23 16.40 22.64
N GLY A 290 -27.01 16.65 23.10
CA GLY A 290 -26.57 16.36 24.46
C GLY A 290 -26.22 14.89 24.70
N ASP A 291 -26.19 14.07 23.65
CA ASP A 291 -25.87 12.63 23.73
C ASP A 291 -24.35 12.38 23.83
N ALA A 292 -23.52 13.36 23.46
CA ALA A 292 -22.06 13.23 23.43
C ALA A 292 -21.33 14.49 23.94
N THR A 293 -20.13 14.29 24.49
CA THR A 293 -19.23 15.38 24.89
C THR A 293 -18.53 16.01 23.68
N LEU A 294 -17.89 17.18 23.85
CA LEU A 294 -17.12 17.80 22.79
C LEU A 294 -15.97 16.89 22.32
N GLY A 295 -15.31 16.20 23.24
CA GLY A 295 -14.26 15.24 22.94
C GLY A 295 -14.78 14.03 22.15
N ALA A 296 -15.99 13.54 22.46
CA ALA A 296 -16.62 12.47 21.71
C ALA A 296 -16.94 12.88 20.27
N ALA A 297 -17.47 14.09 20.07
CA ALA A 297 -17.70 14.65 18.74
C ALA A 297 -16.38 14.81 17.94
N TYR A 298 -15.32 15.27 18.60
CA TYR A 298 -13.98 15.33 18.00
C TYR A 298 -13.48 13.94 17.57
N LEU A 299 -13.64 12.92 18.42
CA LEU A 299 -13.22 11.55 18.13
C LEU A 299 -13.86 11.00 16.87
N VAL A 300 -15.16 11.23 16.69
CA VAL A 300 -15.87 10.83 15.48
C VAL A 300 -15.22 11.44 14.25
N ILE A 301 -15.00 12.75 14.23
CA ILE A 301 -14.39 13.46 13.09
C ILE A 301 -12.97 12.94 12.84
N TYR A 302 -12.19 12.76 13.89
CA TYR A 302 -10.81 12.31 13.79
C TYR A 302 -10.71 10.89 13.20
N TYR A 303 -11.48 9.95 13.74
CA TYR A 303 -11.49 8.57 13.26
C TYR A 303 -12.01 8.45 11.83
N VAL A 304 -13.00 9.25 11.43
CA VAL A 304 -13.46 9.29 10.04
C VAL A 304 -12.35 9.78 9.11
N GLY A 305 -11.60 10.79 9.53
CA GLY A 305 -10.41 11.22 8.80
C GLY A 305 -9.36 10.13 8.65
N MET A 306 -9.11 9.38 9.74
CA MET A 306 -8.18 8.26 9.74
C MET A 306 -8.58 7.10 8.82
N LEU A 307 -9.86 6.91 8.49
CA LEU A 307 -10.30 5.82 7.60
C LEU A 307 -9.78 5.99 6.17
N SER A 308 -9.56 7.21 5.69
CA SER A 308 -9.31 7.46 4.27
C SER A 308 -7.98 6.88 3.76
N ASN A 309 -6.91 7.03 4.54
CA ASN A 309 -5.58 6.51 4.22
C ASN A 309 -5.52 4.96 4.15
N PRO A 310 -5.94 4.20 5.18
CA PRO A 310 -5.87 2.75 5.15
C PRO A 310 -6.77 2.14 4.07
N LEU A 311 -7.93 2.73 3.77
CA LEU A 311 -8.78 2.27 2.66
C LEU A 311 -8.07 2.41 1.30
N GLN A 312 -7.32 3.49 1.10
CA GLN A 312 -6.50 3.67 -0.08
C GLN A 312 -5.34 2.65 -0.12
N LYS A 313 -4.65 2.42 1.00
CA LYS A 313 -3.52 1.48 1.08
C LYS A 313 -3.90 0.03 0.82
N ILE A 314 -5.00 -0.45 1.42
CA ILE A 314 -5.52 -1.81 1.17
C ILE A 314 -5.75 -2.01 -0.33
N ARG A 315 -6.32 -1.00 -0.98
CA ARG A 315 -6.65 -1.02 -2.41
C ARG A 315 -5.41 -1.01 -3.31
N GLU A 316 -4.42 -0.17 -3.02
CA GLU A 316 -3.14 -0.13 -3.75
C GLU A 316 -2.47 -1.52 -3.74
N GLN A 317 -2.43 -2.17 -2.58
CA GLN A 317 -1.69 -3.42 -2.42
C GLN A 317 -2.41 -4.68 -2.91
N VAL A 318 -3.75 -4.70 -2.90
CA VAL A 318 -4.52 -5.78 -3.52
C VAL A 318 -4.27 -5.84 -5.03
N ASP A 319 -4.09 -4.69 -5.66
CA ASP A 319 -3.80 -4.61 -7.10
C ASP A 319 -2.38 -5.05 -7.43
N ASP A 320 -1.38 -4.65 -6.65
CA ASP A 320 0.00 -5.12 -6.82
C ASP A 320 0.09 -6.65 -6.69
N PHE A 321 -0.69 -7.24 -5.77
CA PHE A 321 -0.82 -8.69 -5.66
C PHE A 321 -1.48 -9.33 -6.89
N GLN A 322 -2.57 -8.74 -7.41
CA GLN A 322 -3.23 -9.25 -8.61
C GLN A 322 -2.34 -9.18 -9.85
N GLN A 323 -1.50 -8.14 -9.97
CA GLN A 323 -0.53 -8.03 -11.06
C GLN A 323 0.63 -9.02 -10.91
N ALA A 324 1.11 -9.27 -9.68
CA ALA A 324 2.18 -10.24 -9.45
C ALA A 324 1.71 -11.70 -9.61
N ALA A 325 0.41 -11.97 -9.46
CA ALA A 325 -0.17 -13.30 -9.58
C ALA A 325 -0.70 -13.62 -11.00
N ALA A 326 -0.79 -12.64 -11.89
CA ALA A 326 -1.27 -12.77 -13.27
C ALA A 326 -0.12 -12.96 -14.26
#